data_AF-A0A2D6XIM3-F1
#
_entry.id   AF-A0A2D6XIM3-F1
#
_cell.length_a   1.000
_cell.length_b   1.000
_cell.length_c   1.000
_cell.angle_alpha   90.00
_cell.angle_beta   90.00
_cell.angle_gamma   90.00
#
_symmetry.space_group_name_H-M   'P 1'
#
loop_
_entity.id
_entity.type
_entity.pdbx_description
1 polymer ?
#
loop_
_entity_poly.entity_id
_entity_poly.type
_entity_poly.pdbx_seq_one_letter_code
_entity_poly.pdbx_strand_id
1 'polypeptide(L)' 'MIDWSSVLSNKTKVRAVKKFATGEATGSQLTTSFAKTEESSEVRTLLRTHGVAYSRRLARKALKRRGY' A
#
# COMPACT_ATOMS: atom_id res chain seq x y z
N MET A 1 -9.33 -10.16 -1.05
CA MET A 1 -9.61 -8.75 -0.69
C MET A 1 -8.46 -8.29 0.21
N ILE A 2 -7.93 -7.08 0.02
CA ILE A 2 -6.77 -6.57 0.78
C ILE A 2 -7.24 -6.03 2.13
N ASP A 3 -6.63 -6.45 3.23
CA ASP A 3 -6.84 -5.88 4.55
C ASP A 3 -6.08 -4.54 4.72
N TRP A 4 -6.73 -3.49 4.26
CA TRP A 4 -6.26 -2.12 4.45
C TRP A 4 -6.17 -1.68 5.92
N SER A 5 -6.78 -2.41 6.87
CA SER A 5 -6.63 -2.10 8.30
C SER A 5 -5.24 -2.44 8.79
N SER A 6 -4.77 -3.63 8.44
CA SER A 6 -3.43 -4.08 8.78
C SER A 6 -2.36 -3.30 8.01
N VAL A 7 -2.57 -3.09 6.69
CA VAL A 7 -1.64 -2.32 5.84
C VAL A 7 -1.50 -0.85 6.28
N LEU A 8 -2.55 -0.24 6.84
CA LEU A 8 -2.54 1.15 7.34
C LEU A 8 -2.48 1.24 8.87
N SER A 9 -1.99 0.20 9.55
CA SER A 9 -2.00 0.08 11.01
C SER A 9 -1.15 1.10 11.76
N ASN A 10 -0.11 1.67 11.14
CA ASN A 10 0.78 2.63 11.79
C ASN A 10 1.21 3.77 10.87
N LYS A 11 1.71 4.86 11.46
CA LYS A 11 2.09 6.09 10.74
C LYS A 11 3.17 5.86 9.68
N THR A 12 4.12 4.96 9.93
CA THR A 12 5.20 4.64 8.99
C THR A 12 4.66 3.93 7.74
N LYS A 13 3.80 2.93 7.93
CA LYS A 13 3.13 2.20 6.85
C LYS A 13 2.19 3.12 6.06
N VAL A 14 1.40 3.96 6.75
CA VAL A 14 0.56 4.99 6.11
C VAL A 14 1.41 5.91 5.23
N ARG A 15 2.59 6.36 5.71
CA ARG A 15 3.49 7.21 4.91
C ARG A 15 4.02 6.48 3.68
N ALA A 16 4.41 5.21 3.80
CA ALA A 16 4.87 4.40 2.66
C ALA A 16 3.76 4.24 1.61
N VAL A 17 2.54 3.91 2.04
CA VAL A 17 1.36 3.80 1.16
C VAL A 17 1.00 5.14 0.53
N LYS A 18 1.13 6.25 1.28
CA LYS A 18 0.87 7.60 0.75
C LYS A 18 1.86 7.98 -0.36
N LYS A 19 3.16 7.75 -0.16
CA LYS A 19 4.18 7.95 -1.21
C LYS A 19 3.90 7.10 -2.45
N PHE A 20 3.50 5.85 -2.26
CA PHE A 20 3.12 4.99 -3.39
C PHE A 20 1.88 5.53 -4.12
N ALA A 21 0.87 5.95 -3.36
CA ALA A 21 -0.40 6.46 -3.85
C ALA A 21 -0.28 7.78 -4.63
N THR A 22 0.63 8.67 -4.23
CA THR A 22 0.95 9.93 -4.92
C THR A 22 1.90 9.76 -6.11
N GLY A 23 2.54 8.60 -6.23
CA GLY A 23 3.48 8.30 -7.30
C GLY A 23 4.95 8.60 -6.97
N GLU A 24 5.22 9.11 -5.76
CA GLU A 24 6.58 9.31 -5.23
C GLU A 24 7.33 7.99 -5.00
N ALA A 25 6.62 6.87 -4.86
CA ALA A 25 7.19 5.54 -4.76
C ALA A 25 6.68 4.58 -5.84
N THR A 26 7.57 3.69 -6.28
CA THR A 26 7.26 2.57 -7.16
C THR A 26 6.64 1.41 -6.38
N GLY A 27 6.02 0.46 -7.10
CA GLY A 27 5.52 -0.78 -6.47
C GLY A 27 6.65 -1.58 -5.79
N SER A 28 7.85 -1.59 -6.39
CA SER A 28 9.03 -2.22 -5.78
C SER A 28 9.40 -1.55 -4.45
N GLN A 29 9.49 -0.22 -4.41
CA GLN A 29 9.78 0.53 -3.18
C GLN A 29 8.71 0.33 -2.10
N LEU A 30 7.43 0.25 -2.48
CA LEU A 30 6.37 -0.12 -1.56
C LEU A 30 6.60 -1.52 -0.99
N THR A 31 6.92 -2.50 -1.84
CA THR A 31 7.18 -3.88 -1.40
C THR A 31 8.36 -3.96 -0.45
N THR A 32 9.44 -3.23 -0.73
CA THR A 32 10.61 -3.11 0.16
C THR A 32 10.27 -2.45 1.48
N SER A 33 9.39 -1.44 1.49
CA SER A 33 8.95 -0.76 2.72
C SER A 33 8.17 -1.67 3.66
N PHE A 34 7.51 -2.70 3.10
CA PHE A 34 6.80 -3.74 3.83
C PHE A 34 7.61 -5.04 3.93
N ALA A 35 8.90 -5.04 3.58
CA ALA A 35 9.73 -6.22 3.73
C ALA A 35 9.85 -6.62 5.21
N LYS A 36 9.76 -7.92 5.49
CA LYS A 36 9.80 -8.48 6.85
C LYS A 36 8.63 -8.03 7.76
N THR A 37 7.55 -7.50 7.20
CA THR A 37 6.29 -7.30 7.93
C THR A 37 5.28 -8.37 7.57
N GLU A 38 4.31 -8.60 8.45
CA GLU A 38 3.24 -9.58 8.25
C GLU A 38 2.38 -9.26 7.01
N GLU A 39 2.24 -7.96 6.68
CA GLU A 39 1.44 -7.47 5.55
C GLU A 39 2.20 -7.48 4.21
N SER A 40 3.44 -7.97 4.20
CA SER A 40 4.24 -8.09 2.97
C SER A 40 3.57 -8.97 1.92
N SER A 41 2.83 -10.00 2.34
CA SER A 41 2.04 -10.88 1.48
C SER A 41 0.88 -10.12 0.83
N GLU A 42 0.18 -9.28 1.60
CA GLU A 42 -0.92 -8.46 1.12
C GLU A 42 -0.45 -7.44 0.08
N VAL A 43 0.61 -6.70 0.35
CA VAL A 43 1.16 -5.70 -0.58
C VAL A 43 1.62 -6.36 -1.88
N ARG A 44 2.26 -7.54 -1.80
CA ARG A 44 2.63 -8.31 -3.01
C ARG A 44 1.41 -8.79 -3.78
N THR A 45 0.37 -9.25 -3.08
CA THR A 45 -0.89 -9.68 -3.69
C THR A 45 -1.57 -8.50 -4.39
N LEU A 46 -1.64 -7.33 -3.74
CA LEU A 46 -2.18 -6.10 -4.31
C LEU A 46 -1.52 -5.80 -5.67
N LEU A 47 -0.19 -5.75 -5.68
CA LEU A 47 0.59 -5.38 -6.86
C LEU A 47 0.52 -6.44 -7.97
N ARG A 48 0.52 -7.73 -7.62
CA ARG A 48 0.43 -8.83 -8.59
C ARG A 48 -0.95 -8.97 -9.20
N THR A 49 -2.01 -8.84 -8.41
CA THR A 49 -3.39 -9.01 -8.88
C THR A 49 -3.86 -7.83 -9.71
N HIS A 50 -3.49 -6.61 -9.31
CA HIS A 50 -4.06 -5.40 -9.90
C HIS A 50 -3.07 -4.59 -10.75
N GLY A 51 -1.78 -4.90 -10.69
CA GLY A 51 -0.74 -4.07 -11.28
C GLY A 51 -0.57 -2.73 -10.56
N VAL A 52 0.51 -2.02 -10.88
CA VAL A 52 0.92 -0.81 -10.14
C VAL A 52 -0.12 0.32 -10.23
N ALA A 53 -0.65 0.59 -11.42
CA ALA A 53 -1.55 1.72 -11.66
C ALA A 53 -2.88 1.59 -10.88
N TYR A 54 -3.50 0.40 -10.94
CA TYR A 54 -4.76 0.17 -10.24
C TYR A 54 -4.54 0.04 -8.72
N SER A 55 -3.42 -0.57 -8.30
CA SER A 55 -3.02 -0.61 -6.89
C SER A 55 -2.89 0.78 -6.28
N ARG A 56 -2.33 1.76 -7.00
CA ARG A 56 -2.30 3.17 -6.54
C ARG A 56 -3.69 3.75 -6.35
N ARG A 57 -4.61 3.47 -7.27
CA ARG A 57 -5.99 3.93 -7.16
C ARG A 57 -6.67 3.33 -5.93
N LEU A 58 -6.46 2.04 -5.66
CA LEU A 58 -6.97 1.37 -4.46
C LEU A 58 -6.37 1.96 -3.18
N ALA A 59 -5.05 2.17 -3.15
CA ALA A 59 -4.34 2.81 -2.04
C ALA A 59 -4.90 4.22 -1.74
N ARG A 60 -5.08 5.06 -2.77
CA ARG A 60 -5.72 6.38 -2.62
C ARG A 60 -7.12 6.28 -2.04
N LYS A 61 -7.93 5.33 -2.51
CA LYS A 61 -9.29 5.10 -2.01
C LYS A 61 -9.30 4.67 -0.55
N ALA A 62 -8.37 3.80 -0.15
CA ALA A 62 -8.22 3.33 1.23
C ALA A 62 -7.79 4.45 2.18
N LEU A 63 -6.80 5.26 1.78
CA LEU A 63 -6.35 6.43 2.54
C LEU A 63 -7.48 7.44 2.75
N LYS A 64 -8.20 7.81 1.66
CA LYS A 64 -9.33 8.74 1.73
C LYS A 64 -10.43 8.25 2.67
N ARG A 65 -10.77 6.96 2.63
CA ARG A 65 -11.81 6.37 3.50
C ARG A 65 -11.46 6.42 4.99
N ARG A 66 -10.17 6.50 5.33
CA ARG A 66 -9.68 6.53 6.72
C ARG A 66 -9.22 7.93 7.17
N GLY A 67 -9.35 8.95 6.33
CA GLY A 67 -9.01 10.33 6.66
C GLY A 67 -7.51 10.66 6.64
N TYR A 68 -6.70 9.92 5.88
CA TYR A 68 -5.24 10.13 5.75
C TYR A 68 -4.82 10.98 4.54
#